data_AF-A0A7Y3PI71-F1
#
_entry.id   AF-A0A7Y3PI71-F1
#
_cell.length_a   1.000
_cell.length_b   1.000
_cell.length_c   1.000
_cell.angle_alpha   90.00
_cell.angle_beta   90.00
_cell.angle_gamma   90.00
#
_symmetry.space_group_name_H-M   'P 1'
#
loop_
_entity.id
_entity.type
_entity.pdbx_description
1 polymer ?
#
loop_
_entity_poly.entity_id
_entity_poly.type
_entity_poly.pdbx_seq_one_letter_code
_entity_poly.pdbx_strand_id
1 'polypeptide(L)'
;LWPRAETPTSYISMGFSPDLTTATKLAVRDMIDFLVTEKHLSRDEAYMLTSVAVDVDVTQLVDGNVGVHAMCPKGIFSPKK
;
A
#
# COMPACT_ATOMS: atom_id res chain seq x y z
N LEU A 1 2.24 13.33 1.24
CA LEU A 1 0.95 12.75 1.65
C LEU A 1 0.30 12.18 0.39
N TRP A 2 0.06 10.88 0.33
CA TRP A 2 -0.70 10.24 -0.76
C TRP A 2 -2.13 9.94 -0.29
N PRO A 3 -3.11 9.88 -1.20
CA PRO A 3 -4.44 9.42 -0.84
C PRO A 3 -4.40 7.95 -0.41
N ARG A 4 -5.08 7.64 0.68
CA ARG A 4 -5.33 6.28 1.15
C ARG A 4 -6.83 6.02 1.19
N ALA A 5 -7.22 4.79 0.92
CA ALA A 5 -8.60 4.33 1.01
C ALA A 5 -8.71 3.13 1.97
N GLU A 6 -9.92 2.89 2.44
CA GLU A 6 -10.22 1.79 3.35
C GLU A 6 -11.54 1.13 2.92
N THR A 7 -11.53 -0.18 2.76
CA THR A 7 -12.73 -1.00 2.60
C THR A 7 -12.99 -1.76 3.91
N PRO A 8 -14.11 -2.48 4.09
CA PRO A 8 -14.29 -3.31 5.28
C PRO A 8 -13.16 -4.33 5.50
N THR A 9 -12.53 -4.79 4.41
CA THR A 9 -11.56 -5.88 4.44
C THR A 9 -10.11 -5.45 4.24
N SER A 10 -9.84 -4.26 3.68
CA SER A 10 -8.49 -3.89 3.26
C SER A 10 -8.15 -2.43 3.52
N TYR A 11 -6.88 -2.16 3.79
CA TYR A 11 -6.27 -0.83 3.68
C TYR A 11 -5.64 -0.68 2.31
N ILE A 12 -5.76 0.50 1.69
CA ILE A 12 -5.30 0.74 0.32
C ILE A 12 -4.43 1.99 0.30
N SER A 13 -3.17 1.85 -0.12
CA SER A 13 -2.30 2.97 -0.48
C SER A 13 -2.24 3.15 -2.00
N MET A 14 -1.90 4.35 -2.46
CA MET A 14 -1.88 4.68 -3.88
C MET A 14 -0.62 5.45 -4.27
N GLY A 15 -0.17 5.24 -5.51
CA GLY A 15 0.93 5.96 -6.13
C GLY A 15 0.58 6.34 -7.56
N PHE A 16 0.90 7.58 -7.92
CA PHE A 16 0.66 8.10 -9.27
C PHE A 16 1.92 8.76 -9.82
N SER A 17 2.24 8.48 -11.08
CA SER A 17 3.43 9.01 -11.76
C SER A 17 3.30 8.81 -13.28
N PRO A 18 3.99 9.57 -14.14
CA PRO A 18 4.05 9.26 -15.57
C PRO A 18 4.69 7.89 -15.87
N ASP A 19 5.50 7.36 -14.95
CA ASP A 19 6.16 6.06 -15.07
C ASP A 19 5.55 5.02 -14.13
N LEU A 20 5.21 3.85 -14.66
CA LEU A 20 4.58 2.76 -13.92
C LEU A 20 5.46 2.23 -12.79
N THR A 21 6.77 2.15 -13.02
CA THR A 21 7.71 1.68 -12.00
C THR A 21 7.74 2.65 -10.82
N THR A 22 7.71 3.95 -11.09
CA THR A 22 7.69 5.01 -10.09
C THR A 22 6.37 5.03 -9.34
N ALA A 23 5.22 4.93 -10.03
CA ALA A 23 3.91 4.80 -9.40
C ALA A 23 3.87 3.59 -8.44
N THR A 24 4.38 2.44 -8.88
CA THR A 24 4.48 1.22 -8.06
C THR A 24 5.32 1.43 -6.81
N LYS A 25 6.51 2.03 -6.95
CA LYS A 25 7.40 2.35 -5.82
C LYS A 25 6.71 3.27 -4.81
N LEU A 26 5.93 4.24 -5.28
CA LEU A 26 5.20 5.17 -4.41
C LEU A 26 4.11 4.44 -3.62
N ALA A 27 3.28 3.61 -4.28
CA ALA A 27 2.22 2.86 -3.61
C ALA A 27 2.76 1.93 -2.52
N VAL A 28 3.82 1.18 -2.83
CA VAL A 28 4.47 0.24 -1.89
C VAL A 28 5.14 0.98 -0.73
N ARG A 29 5.84 2.09 -0.99
CA ARG A 29 6.48 2.88 0.07
C ARG A 29 5.46 3.50 1.00
N ASP A 30 4.36 4.01 0.46
CA ASP A 30 3.26 4.56 1.26
C ASP A 30 2.60 3.47 2.13
N MET A 31 2.47 2.22 1.63
CA MET A 31 2.00 1.09 2.44
C MET A 31 2.96 0.77 3.59
N ILE A 32 4.27 0.72 3.32
CA ILE A 32 5.29 0.48 4.34
C ILE A 32 5.24 1.58 5.41
N ASP A 33 5.17 2.85 4.98
CA ASP A 33 5.12 3.98 5.91
C ASP A 33 3.83 3.94 6.74
N PHE A 34 2.68 3.57 6.15
CA PHE A 34 1.43 3.33 6.88
C PHE A 34 1.55 2.24 7.95
N LEU A 35 2.17 1.11 7.61
CA LEU A 35 2.34 0.00 8.55
C LEU A 35 3.27 0.38 9.71
N VAL A 36 4.29 1.21 9.44
CA VAL A 36 5.16 1.75 10.49
C VAL A 36 4.40 2.72 11.39
N THR A 37 3.63 3.67 10.82
CA THR A 37 2.99 4.72 11.62
C THR A 37 1.74 4.24 12.35
N GLU A 38 0.87 3.48 11.69
CA GLU A 38 -0.46 3.11 12.20
C GLU A 38 -0.52 1.70 12.79
N LYS A 39 0.35 0.79 12.34
CA LYS A 39 0.45 -0.58 12.88
C LYS A 39 1.66 -0.79 13.77
N HIS A 40 2.51 0.24 13.91
CA HIS A 40 3.68 0.26 14.80
C HIS A 40 4.66 -0.88 14.55
N LEU A 41 4.76 -1.33 13.31
CA LEU A 41 5.78 -2.29 12.89
C LEU A 41 7.12 -1.59 12.74
N SER A 42 8.22 -2.31 12.94
CA SER A 42 9.52 -1.84 12.46
C SER A 42 9.51 -1.72 10.93
N ARG A 43 10.41 -0.93 10.38
CA ARG A 43 10.49 -0.74 8.92
C ARG A 43 10.77 -2.05 8.19
N ASP A 44 11.58 -2.93 8.77
CA ASP A 44 11.92 -4.23 8.20
C ASP A 44 10.72 -5.19 8.24
N GLU A 45 9.97 -5.22 9.35
CA GLU A 45 8.73 -6.01 9.45
C GLU A 45 7.67 -5.51 8.46
N ALA A 46 7.51 -4.19 8.34
CA ALA A 46 6.57 -3.59 7.38
C ALA A 46 6.95 -3.92 5.93
N TYR A 47 8.25 -3.88 5.60
CA TYR A 47 8.75 -4.27 4.29
C TYR A 47 8.47 -5.76 4.01
N MET A 48 8.81 -6.63 4.95
CA MET A 48 8.58 -8.07 4.85
C MET A 48 7.09 -8.39 4.69
N LEU A 49 6.23 -7.80 5.52
CA LEU A 49 4.78 -8.00 5.47
C LEU A 49 4.21 -7.53 4.12
N THR A 50 4.64 -6.35 3.66
CA THR A 50 4.22 -5.82 2.35
C THR A 50 4.64 -6.77 1.23
N SER A 51 5.82 -7.38 1.31
CA SER A 51 6.28 -8.32 0.27
C SER A 51 5.49 -9.63 0.21
N VAL A 52 4.86 -10.08 1.30
CA VAL A 52 4.24 -11.41 1.37
C VAL A 52 2.72 -11.40 1.43
N ALA A 53 2.12 -10.30 1.89
CA ALA A 53 0.69 -10.23 2.21
C ALA A 53 -0.06 -9.08 1.52
N VAL A 54 0.63 -8.19 0.81
CA VAL A 54 0.02 -7.05 0.13
C VAL A 54 -0.02 -7.29 -1.37
N ASP A 55 -1.20 -7.13 -1.96
CA ASP A 55 -1.40 -7.19 -3.40
C ASP A 55 -1.10 -5.82 -4.02
N VAL A 56 -0.50 -5.81 -5.21
CA VAL A 56 -0.17 -4.57 -5.94
C VAL A 56 -0.84 -4.60 -7.30
N ASP A 57 -1.77 -3.67 -7.50
CA ASP A 57 -2.67 -3.65 -8.66
C ASP A 57 -2.56 -2.33 -9.42
N VAL A 58 -2.62 -2.42 -10.76
CA VAL A 58 -2.66 -1.24 -11.62
C VAL A 58 -4.06 -0.63 -11.54
N THR A 59 -4.15 0.62 -11.08
CA THR A 59 -5.41 1.36 -10.99
C THR A 59 -5.86 1.85 -12.37
N GLN A 60 -4.94 2.46 -13.12
CA GLN A 60 -5.21 3.02 -14.45
C GLN A 60 -3.90 3.31 -15.20
N LEU A 61 -4.00 3.42 -16.54
CA LEU A 61 -2.88 3.75 -17.44
C LEU A 61 -3.22 4.89 -18.44
N VAL A 62 -4.32 5.63 -18.23
CA VAL A 62 -4.94 6.47 -19.28
C VAL A 62 -5.02 7.96 -18.94
N ASP A 63 -4.65 8.38 -17.73
CA ASP A 63 -4.86 9.76 -17.24
C ASP A 63 -3.58 10.64 -17.31
N GLY A 64 -2.63 10.27 -18.17
CA GLY A 64 -1.31 10.90 -18.28
C GLY A 64 -0.34 10.44 -17.17
N ASN A 65 -0.71 10.63 -15.91
CA ASN A 65 -0.08 9.88 -14.82
C ASN A 65 -0.73 8.51 -14.76
N VAL A 66 0.05 7.44 -14.69
CA VAL A 66 -0.44 6.10 -14.39
C VAL A 66 -0.63 5.92 -12.89
N GLY A 67 -1.50 5.00 -12.50
CA GLY A 67 -1.88 4.76 -11.11
C GLY A 67 -1.65 3.31 -10.70
N VAL A 68 -1.10 3.12 -9.51
CA VAL A 68 -0.95 1.81 -8.86
C VAL A 68 -1.46 1.92 -7.43
N HIS A 69 -2.11 0.88 -6.93
CA HIS A 69 -2.52 0.79 -5.54
C HIS A 69 -2.00 -0.50 -4.90
N ALA A 70 -1.73 -0.43 -3.59
CA ALA A 70 -1.33 -1.59 -2.81
C ALA A 70 -2.39 -1.89 -1.75
N MET A 71 -2.85 -3.14 -1.69
CA MET A 71 -3.96 -3.59 -0.85
C MET A 71 -3.49 -4.50 0.28
N CYS A 72 -3.62 -4.04 1.52
CA CYS A 72 -3.27 -4.80 2.71
C CYS A 72 -4.53 -5.36 3.40
N PRO A 73 -4.72 -6.69 3.47
CA PRO A 73 -5.88 -7.30 4.10
C PRO A 73 -5.87 -7.09 5.61
N LYS A 74 -6.97 -6.57 6.17
CA LYS A 74 -7.11 -6.33 7.62
C LYS A 74 -7.12 -7.61 8.44
N GLY A 75 -7.54 -8.73 7.86
CA GLY A 75 -7.65 -10.02 8.53
C GLY A 75 -6.32 -10.61 9.02
N ILE A 76 -5.18 -10.09 8.54
CA ILE A 76 -3.85 -10.53 9.01
C ILE A 76 -3.50 -9.94 10.38
N PHE A 77 -4.19 -8.88 10.79
CA PHE A 77 -4.03 -8.29 12.12
C PHE A 77 -5.02 -8.96 13.07
N SER A 78 -4.51 -9.78 13.99
CA SER A 78 -5.35 -10.35 15.04
C SER A 78 -5.93 -9.23 15.93
N PRO A 79 -7.19 -9.32 16.37
CA PRO A 79 -7.70 -8.41 17.38
C PRO A 79 -6.81 -8.53 18.63
N LYS A 80 -6.37 -7.39 19.19
CA LYS A 80 -5.68 -7.38 20.47
C LYS A 80 -6.62 -8.05 21.49
N LYS A 81 -6.18 -9.18 22.06
CA LYS A 81 -6.85 -9.80 23.21
C LYS A 81 -6.75 -8.89 24.42
#